data_AF-A0A3P6DCS6-F1
#
_entry.id   AF-A0A3P6DCS6-F1
#
_cell.length_a   1.000
_cell.length_b   1.000
_cell.length_c   1.000
_cell.angle_alpha   90.00
_cell.angle_beta   90.00
_cell.angle_gamma   90.00
#
_symmetry.space_group_name_H-M   'P 1'
#
loop_
_entity.id
_entity.type
_entity.pdbx_description
1 polymer ?
#
loop_
_entity_poly.entity_id
_entity_poly.type
_entity_poly.pdbx_seq_one_letter_code
_entity_poly.pdbx_strand_id
1 'polypeptide(L)'
;MGLLDCDYEDPHPQTSSILRLASSEYSQLVADTLNRAILEHAKPPRYTPMERLLQQVTVARQYLTEEYGKDVFPPFSLKDCLKGE
;
A
#
# COMPACT_ATOMS: atom_id res chain seq x y z
N MET A 1 25.02 5.83 46.88
CA MET A 1 25.39 6.72 45.77
C MET A 1 26.79 6.31 45.32
N GLY A 2 26.88 5.26 44.50
CA GLY A 2 28.15 4.82 43.91
C GLY A 2 28.29 5.48 42.55
N LEU A 3 29.44 6.14 42.32
CA LEU A 3 29.75 6.89 41.12
C LEU A 3 29.66 5.99 39.87
N LEU A 4 29.05 6.57 38.83
CA LEU A 4 29.12 6.10 37.46
C LEU A 4 30.54 6.32 36.94
N ASP A 5 31.38 5.29 37.06
CA ASP A 5 32.55 5.16 36.21
C ASP A 5 32.09 4.47 34.93
N CYS A 6 31.56 5.28 34.01
CA CYS A 6 31.34 4.89 32.63
C CYS A 6 32.72 4.79 31.97
N ASP A 7 33.35 3.61 32.05
CA ASP A 7 34.47 3.29 31.17
C ASP A 7 33.96 3.22 29.73
N TYR A 8 34.10 4.36 29.06
CA TYR A 8 34.00 4.55 27.64
C TYR A 8 35.30 4.03 27.04
N GLU A 9 35.38 2.73 26.73
CA GLU A 9 36.32 2.16 25.75
C GLU A 9 36.03 0.66 25.59
N ASP A 10 35.06 0.31 24.75
CA ASP A 10 35.13 -0.97 24.04
C ASP A 10 34.64 -0.77 22.60
N PRO A 11 35.54 -0.68 21.60
CA PRO A 11 35.19 -0.32 20.24
C PRO A 11 34.66 -1.52 19.45
N HIS A 12 33.75 -2.33 19.98
CA HIS A 12 33.01 -3.32 19.19
C HIS A 12 31.56 -3.52 19.66
N PRO A 13 30.67 -2.53 19.43
CA PRO A 13 29.23 -2.74 19.57
C PRO A 13 28.64 -3.62 18.44
N GLN A 14 29.48 -4.15 17.53
CA GLN A 14 29.04 -4.93 16.37
C GLN A 14 28.65 -6.38 16.71
N THR A 15 28.92 -6.86 17.93
CA THR A 15 28.64 -8.25 18.33
C THR A 15 27.45 -8.41 19.27
N SER A 16 26.83 -7.32 19.76
CA SER A 16 25.62 -7.45 20.56
C SER A 16 24.41 -7.64 19.62
N SER A 17 23.95 -8.88 19.54
CA SER A 17 22.82 -9.30 18.69
C SER A 17 21.56 -8.48 18.94
N ILE A 18 21.39 -7.95 20.15
CA ILE A 18 20.23 -7.16 20.58
C ILE A 18 20.34 -5.69 20.14
N LEU A 19 21.51 -5.04 20.25
CA LEU A 19 21.64 -3.63 19.79
C LEU A 19 21.56 -3.53 18.28
N ARG A 20 22.02 -4.55 17.55
CA ARG A 20 21.83 -4.62 16.10
C ARG A 20 20.35 -4.73 15.70
N LEU A 21 19.53 -5.46 16.46
CA LEU A 21 18.08 -5.52 16.23
C LEU A 21 17.38 -4.19 16.53
N ALA A 22 17.86 -3.44 17.51
CA ALA A 22 17.33 -2.13 17.89
C ALA A 22 17.91 -0.97 17.05
N SER A 23 18.84 -1.26 16.13
CA SER A 23 19.47 -0.24 15.29
C SER A 23 18.52 0.22 14.19
N SER A 24 18.61 1.51 13.86
CA SER A 24 17.84 2.10 12.78
C SER A 24 18.21 1.48 11.43
N GLU A 25 19.50 1.21 11.19
CA GLU A 25 19.97 0.65 9.93
C GLU A 25 19.43 -0.77 9.70
N TYR A 26 19.40 -1.61 10.74
CA TYR A 26 18.85 -2.95 10.63
C TYR A 26 17.33 -2.92 10.43
N SER A 27 16.62 -2.05 11.16
CA SER A 27 15.17 -1.88 11.00
C SER A 27 14.81 -1.41 9.60
N GLN A 28 15.60 -0.48 9.04
CA GLN A 28 15.44 0.01 7.67
C GLN A 28 15.75 -1.09 6.65
N LEU A 29 16.83 -1.86 6.84
CA LEU A 29 17.15 -3.00 5.99
C LEU A 29 16.03 -4.05 5.98
N VAL A 30 15.45 -4.36 7.14
CA VAL A 30 14.30 -5.27 7.26
C VAL A 30 13.09 -4.71 6.53
N ALA A 31 12.77 -3.43 6.73
CA ALA A 31 11.65 -2.77 6.04
C ALA A 31 11.83 -2.79 4.51
N ASP A 32 13.01 -2.43 4.02
CA ASP A 32 13.32 -2.42 2.58
C ASP A 32 13.24 -3.83 1.97
N THR A 33 13.76 -4.83 2.68
CA THR A 33 13.70 -6.23 2.27
C THR A 33 12.26 -6.74 2.19
N LEU A 34 11.45 -6.45 3.22
CA LEU A 34 10.04 -6.83 3.25
C LEU A 34 9.23 -6.12 2.17
N ASN A 35 9.43 -4.81 1.99
CA ASN A 35 8.74 -4.04 0.95
C ASN A 35 9.04 -4.57 -0.45
N ARG A 36 10.31 -4.91 -0.72
CA ARG A 36 10.70 -5.53 -1.99
C ARG A 36 10.02 -6.88 -2.20
N ALA A 37 10.00 -7.73 -1.17
CA ALA A 37 9.33 -9.03 -1.24
C ALA A 37 7.82 -8.87 -1.46
N ILE A 38 7.18 -7.88 -0.83
CA ILE A 38 5.77 -7.56 -1.08
C ILE A 38 5.58 -7.11 -2.53
N LEU A 39 6.40 -6.21 -3.06
CA LEU A 39 6.27 -5.76 -4.46
C LEU A 39 6.47 -6.90 -5.46
N GLU A 40 7.37 -7.84 -5.18
CA GLU A 40 7.68 -8.97 -6.06
C GLU A 40 6.64 -10.11 -5.98
N HIS A 41 6.06 -10.34 -4.80
CA HIS A 41 5.19 -11.49 -4.55
C HIS A 41 3.74 -11.15 -4.21
N ALA A 42 3.41 -9.87 -4.01
CA ALA A 42 2.02 -9.46 -3.85
C ALA A 42 1.26 -9.83 -5.12
N LYS A 43 0.24 -10.65 -4.94
CA LYS A 43 -0.75 -10.84 -5.99
C LYS A 43 -1.39 -9.48 -6.26
N PRO A 44 -1.64 -9.10 -7.53
CA PRO A 44 -2.40 -7.91 -7.81
C PRO A 44 -3.71 -7.98 -7.01
N PRO A 45 -4.20 -6.84 -6.48
CA PRO A 45 -5.44 -6.82 -5.74
C PRO A 45 -6.48 -7.56 -6.56
N ARG A 46 -7.02 -8.64 -5.98
CA ARG A 46 -8.05 -9.43 -6.61
C ARG A 46 -9.33 -8.62 -6.49
N TYR A 47 -9.52 -7.69 -7.42
CA TYR A 47 -10.78 -6.97 -7.55
C TYR A 47 -11.91 -7.98 -7.58
N THR A 48 -12.87 -7.79 -6.69
CA THR A 48 -14.13 -8.50 -6.72
C THR A 48 -14.78 -8.30 -8.09
N PRO A 49 -15.65 -9.22 -8.54
CA PRO A 49 -16.39 -9.04 -9.78
C PRO A 49 -17.08 -7.67 -9.88
N MET A 50 -17.58 -7.14 -8.76
CA MET A 50 -18.20 -5.82 -8.67
C MET A 50 -17.22 -4.67 -8.90
N GLU A 51 -16.03 -4.71 -8.30
CA GLU A 51 -15.01 -3.67 -8.51
C GLU A 51 -14.52 -3.63 -9.96
N ARG A 52 -14.37 -4.80 -10.59
CA ARG A 52 -14.03 -4.88 -12.02
C ARG A 52 -15.12 -4.28 -12.90
N LEU A 53 -16.38 -4.60 -12.59
CA LEU A 53 -17.53 -4.06 -13.31
C LEU A 53 -17.57 -2.53 -13.18
N LEU A 54 -17.36 -2.00 -11.97
CA LEU A 54 -17.35 -0.56 -11.73
C LEU A 54 -16.22 0.14 -12.50
N GLN A 55 -15.04 -0.48 -12.56
CA GLN A 55 -13.90 0.05 -13.31
C GLN A 55 -14.21 0.09 -14.81
N GLN A 56 -14.79 -0.97 -15.38
CA GLN A 56 -15.20 -1.03 -16.78
C GLN A 56 -16.28 0.00 -17.12
N VAL A 57 -17.32 0.11 -16.28
CA VAL A 57 -18.39 1.10 -16.47
C VAL A 57 -17.84 2.53 -16.39
N THR A 58 -16.86 2.77 -15.52
CA THR A 58 -16.21 4.09 -15.39
C THR A 58 -15.43 4.44 -16.65
N VAL A 59 -14.63 3.52 -17.19
CA VAL A 59 -13.87 3.73 -18.44
C VAL A 59 -14.82 3.94 -19.63
N ALA A 60 -15.87 3.12 -19.75
CA ALA A 60 -16.87 3.27 -20.80
C ALA A 60 -17.58 4.62 -20.72
N ARG A 61 -17.95 5.06 -19.52
CA ARG A 61 -18.55 6.39 -19.30
C ARG A 61 -17.59 7.51 -19.69
N GLN A 62 -16.32 7.42 -19.32
CA GLN A 62 -15.32 8.43 -19.68
C GLN A 62 -15.18 8.56 -21.20
N TYR A 63 -15.04 7.44 -21.90
CA TYR A 63 -14.97 7.42 -23.36
C TYR A 63 -16.22 8.04 -24.00
N LEU A 64 -17.41 7.63 -23.55
CA LEU A 64 -18.67 8.19 -24.05
C LEU A 64 -18.83 9.67 -23.71
N THR A 65 -18.33 10.13 -22.57
CA THR A 65 -18.37 11.54 -22.18
C THR A 65 -17.42 12.39 -23.02
N GLU A 66 -16.28 11.83 -23.42
CA GLU A 66 -15.32 12.47 -24.31
C GLU A 66 -15.89 12.59 -25.75
N GLU A 67 -16.53 11.54 -26.25
CA GLU A 67 -17.12 11.52 -27.59
C GLU A 67 -18.39 12.37 -27.72
N TYR A 68 -19.27 12.37 -26.70
CA TYR A 68 -20.60 12.97 -26.80
C TYR A 68 -20.84 14.19 -25.89
N GLY A 69 -19.91 14.52 -24.99
CA GLY A 69 -20.03 15.63 -24.05
C GLY A 69 -20.71 15.26 -22.73
N LYS A 70 -20.47 16.08 -21.69
CA LYS A 70 -20.84 15.81 -20.28
C LYS A 70 -22.34 15.65 -20.00
N ASP A 71 -23.20 16.22 -20.83
CA ASP A 71 -24.64 16.30 -20.55
C ASP A 71 -25.48 15.21 -21.25
N VAL A 72 -24.84 14.31 -22.00
CA VAL A 72 -25.56 13.29 -22.78
C VAL A 72 -25.98 12.09 -21.94
N PHE A 73 -25.25 11.78 -20.86
CA PHE A 73 -25.51 10.58 -20.06
C PHE A 73 -25.90 10.92 -18.62
N PRO A 74 -27.10 10.49 -18.16
CA PRO A 74 -27.47 10.68 -16.76
C PRO A 74 -26.48 9.97 -15.82
N PRO A 75 -26.34 10.46 -14.58
CA PRO A 75 -25.58 9.76 -13.55
C PRO A 75 -26.11 8.34 -13.37
N PHE A 76 -25.20 7.38 -13.19
CA PHE A 76 -25.60 6.02 -12.89
C PHE A 76 -26.34 5.99 -11.54
N SER A 77 -27.50 5.32 -11.51
CA SER A 77 -28.33 5.18 -10.33
C SER A 77 -28.54 3.70 -10.05
N LEU A 78 -28.00 3.23 -8.92
CA LEU A 78 -28.19 1.86 -8.46
C LEU A 78 -29.68 1.51 -8.29
N LYS A 79 -30.48 2.48 -7.85
CA LYS A 79 -31.92 2.30 -7.63
C LYS A 79 -32.65 2.00 -8.93
N ASP A 80 -32.23 2.62 -10.03
CA ASP A 80 -32.86 2.43 -11.34
C ASP A 80 -32.43 1.11 -11.99
N CYS A 81 -31.18 0.69 -11.77
CA CYS A 81 -30.70 -0.62 -12.23
C CYS A 81 -31.42 -1.79 -11.54
N LEU A 82 -31.72 -1.68 -10.25
CA LEU A 82 -32.41 -2.71 -9.47
C LEU A 82 -33.93 -2.73 -9.69
N LYS A 83 -34.47 -1.73 -10.40
CA LYS A 83 -35.91 -1.62 -10.69
C LYS A 83 -36.32 -2.23 -12.04
N GLY A 84 -35.34 -2.63 -12.84
CA GLY A 84 -35.54 -3.30 -14.12
C GLY A 84 -35.50 -4.82 -13.96
N GLU A 85 -36.56 -5.39 -13.39
CA GLU A 85 -36.96 -6.80 -13.54
C GLU A 85 -38.41 -6.85 -14.03
#